data_AF-A0A7S0TDT5-F1
#
_entry.id   AF-A0A7S0TDT5-F1
#
_cell.length_a   1.000
_cell.length_b   1.000
_cell.length_c   1.000
_cell.angle_alpha   90.00
_cell.angle_beta   90.00
_cell.angle_gamma   90.00
#
_symmetry.space_group_name_H-M   'P 1'
#
loop_
_entity.id
_entity.type
_entity.pdbx_description
1 polymer ?
#
loop_
_entity_poly.entity_id
_entity_poly.type
_entity_poly.pdbx_seq_one_letter_code
_entity_poly.pdbx_strand_id
1 'polypeptide(L)'
;SEEYAKIVKVVQDYSVHYPSVGFICQRKTKKQVMVDCNTLQIPAVKTLMAAKDNPTQEQKQEATKQILSQIMESNLAKHLLYMECGNDNSNEKNDDKYKFQYAAQLYFTSPSYTSEKYRAKQGKFVLFLNHRLVDLPPLKRALEEVYADLTGSNNFSKPVLVISLKVPGCQVDVNVHPSKKQVALMHQEDLIGDVTSKLKERLEQDGQAFVAQSVKTQTKTTTAIRNPYKSGKRKREETETKINNDENDEKEEDE
;
A
#
# COMPACT_ATOMS: atom_id res chain seq x y z
N SER A 1 -28.25 -3.10 -2.97
CA SER A 1 -28.22 -3.02 -4.43
C SER A 1 -26.80 -3.11 -4.92
N GLU A 2 -26.57 -3.92 -5.95
CA GLU A 2 -25.28 -4.00 -6.65
C GLU A 2 -24.94 -2.65 -7.33
N GLU A 3 -25.95 -1.96 -7.85
CA GLU A 3 -25.82 -0.63 -8.47
C GLU A 3 -25.32 0.41 -7.48
N TYR A 4 -25.83 0.36 -6.24
CA TYR A 4 -25.37 1.26 -5.18
C TYR A 4 -23.88 1.05 -4.87
N ALA A 5 -23.41 -0.21 -4.83
CA ALA A 5 -22.00 -0.49 -4.64
C ALA A 5 -21.14 0.07 -5.79
N LYS A 6 -21.64 0.03 -7.04
CA LYS A 6 -20.99 0.66 -8.20
C LYS A 6 -20.94 2.19 -8.06
N ILE A 7 -22.00 2.83 -7.60
CA ILE A 7 -22.05 4.28 -7.35
C ILE A 7 -21.03 4.66 -6.27
N VAL A 8 -21.06 3.98 -5.12
CA VAL A 8 -20.12 4.21 -4.01
C VAL A 8 -18.68 4.07 -4.50
N LYS A 9 -18.36 3.05 -5.28
CA LYS A 9 -17.03 2.84 -5.85
C LYS A 9 -16.58 4.05 -6.69
N VAL A 10 -17.42 4.52 -7.60
CA VAL A 10 -17.08 5.68 -8.45
C VAL A 10 -16.87 6.93 -7.60
N VAL A 11 -17.74 7.20 -6.62
CA VAL A 11 -17.59 8.35 -5.70
C VAL A 11 -16.30 8.26 -4.90
N GLN A 12 -15.95 7.06 -4.42
CA GLN A 12 -14.70 6.80 -3.70
C GLN A 12 -13.46 7.00 -4.58
N ASP A 13 -13.50 6.54 -5.83
CA ASP A 13 -12.35 6.69 -6.73
C ASP A 13 -12.11 8.17 -7.07
N TYR A 14 -13.18 8.93 -7.33
CA TYR A 14 -13.08 10.38 -7.58
C TYR A 14 -12.70 11.19 -6.33
N SER A 15 -13.11 10.76 -5.14
CA SER A 15 -12.72 11.46 -3.91
C SER A 15 -11.23 11.35 -3.61
N VAL A 16 -10.59 10.25 -4.01
CA VAL A 16 -9.13 10.10 -3.94
C VAL A 16 -8.43 11.03 -4.94
N HIS A 17 -8.98 11.21 -6.14
CA HIS A 17 -8.37 12.07 -7.17
C HIS A 17 -8.52 13.57 -6.90
N TYR A 18 -9.61 13.97 -6.22
CA TYR A 18 -9.93 15.37 -5.91
C TYR A 18 -9.95 15.64 -4.40
N PRO A 19 -8.79 15.64 -3.72
CA PRO A 19 -8.71 15.84 -2.28
C PRO A 19 -9.13 17.26 -1.82
N SER A 20 -9.20 18.22 -2.75
CA SER A 20 -9.68 19.58 -2.50
C SER A 20 -11.21 19.70 -2.50
N VAL A 21 -11.93 18.63 -2.84
CA VAL A 21 -13.39 18.61 -2.91
C VAL A 21 -13.92 17.60 -1.89
N GLY A 22 -14.94 18.01 -1.13
CA GLY A 22 -15.63 17.15 -0.19
C GLY A 22 -16.66 16.26 -0.89
N PHE A 23 -16.59 14.96 -0.64
CA PHE A 23 -17.54 13.97 -1.14
C PHE A 23 -18.30 13.35 0.02
N ILE A 24 -19.62 13.21 -0.15
CA ILE A 24 -20.49 12.47 0.76
C ILE A 24 -21.38 11.53 -0.06
N CYS A 25 -21.34 10.24 0.24
CA CYS A 25 -22.28 9.25 -0.29
C CYS A 25 -23.05 8.62 0.88
N GLN A 26 -24.37 8.71 0.84
CA GLN A 26 -25.25 8.18 1.88
C GLN A 26 -26.37 7.33 1.27
N ARG A 27 -26.70 6.23 1.93
CA ARG A 27 -27.88 5.42 1.63
C ARG A 27 -28.95 5.70 2.67
N LYS A 28 -30.10 6.20 2.21
CA LYS A 28 -31.29 6.35 3.05
C LYS A 28 -32.15 5.10 2.92
N THR A 29 -32.47 4.49 4.05
CA THR A 29 -33.52 3.49 4.19
C THR A 29 -34.66 4.07 5.03
N LYS A 30 -35.83 3.43 5.04
CA LYS A 30 -37.00 3.92 5.81
C LYS A 30 -36.73 4.14 7.30
N LYS A 31 -35.70 3.50 7.87
CA LYS A 31 -35.37 3.55 9.30
C LYS A 31 -34.01 4.15 9.63
N GLN A 32 -33.08 4.18 8.68
CA GLN A 32 -31.67 4.56 8.94
C GLN A 32 -31.03 5.25 7.74
N VAL A 33 -30.15 6.21 8.03
CA VAL A 33 -29.22 6.81 7.07
C VAL A 33 -27.84 6.23 7.34
N MET A 34 -27.28 5.51 6.37
CA MET A 34 -25.91 5.02 6.43
C MET A 34 -25.02 5.90 5.56
N VAL A 35 -23.83 6.24 6.05
CA VAL A 35 -22.85 7.05 5.34
C VAL A 35 -21.69 6.14 4.91
N ASP A 36 -21.61 5.84 3.62
CA ASP A 36 -20.63 4.90 3.06
C ASP A 36 -19.35 5.60 2.55
N CYS A 37 -19.42 6.91 2.29
CA CYS A 37 -18.26 7.74 1.98
C CYS A 37 -18.48 9.13 2.57
N ASN A 38 -17.50 9.64 3.30
CA ASN A 38 -17.51 11.01 3.81
C ASN A 38 -16.09 11.53 3.98
N THR A 39 -15.62 12.31 3.02
CA THR A 39 -14.26 12.89 3.07
C THR A 39 -14.21 14.22 3.82
N LEU A 40 -15.36 14.85 4.12
CA LEU A 40 -15.41 16.13 4.87
C LEU A 40 -14.98 15.99 6.33
N GLN A 41 -15.08 14.79 6.89
CA GLN A 41 -14.65 14.50 8.26
C GLN A 41 -13.13 14.36 8.37
N ILE A 42 -12.42 14.27 7.25
CA ILE A 42 -10.96 14.15 7.23
C ILE A 42 -10.35 15.52 7.51
N PRO A 43 -9.51 15.66 8.54
CA PRO A 43 -8.89 16.93 8.89
C PRO A 43 -8.09 17.54 7.73
N ALA A 44 -7.29 16.74 7.01
CA ALA A 44 -6.50 17.22 5.87
C ALA A 44 -7.36 17.78 4.74
N VAL A 45 -8.50 17.15 4.44
CA VAL A 45 -9.45 17.63 3.41
C VAL A 45 -10.08 18.95 3.85
N LYS A 46 -10.47 19.06 5.13
CA LYS A 46 -11.04 20.30 5.67
C LYS A 46 -10.05 21.47 5.58
N THR A 47 -8.78 21.23 5.90
CA THR A 47 -7.72 22.24 5.76
C THR A 47 -7.52 22.65 4.30
N LEU A 48 -7.48 21.69 3.37
CA LEU A 48 -7.38 21.97 1.93
C LEU A 48 -8.55 22.79 1.40
N MET A 49 -9.78 22.46 1.81
CA MET A 49 -10.98 23.19 1.39
C MET A 49 -11.01 24.63 1.94
N ALA A 50 -10.50 24.82 3.16
CA ALA A 50 -10.39 26.14 3.77
C ALA A 50 -9.31 27.01 3.11
N ALA A 51 -8.27 26.38 2.56
CA ALA A 51 -7.10 27.08 2.03
C ALA A 51 -7.38 27.98 0.81
N LYS A 52 -8.48 27.75 0.04
CA LYS A 52 -9.01 28.48 -1.14
C LYS A 52 -8.02 28.89 -2.26
N ASP A 53 -6.83 29.36 -1.93
CA ASP A 53 -5.75 29.75 -2.83
C ASP A 53 -4.72 28.62 -2.97
N ASN A 54 -4.71 28.01 -4.15
CA ASN A 54 -3.73 27.05 -4.67
C ASN A 54 -2.99 26.14 -3.64
N PRO A 55 -3.63 25.05 -3.16
CA PRO A 55 -3.02 24.18 -2.18
C PRO A 55 -1.73 23.51 -2.67
N THR A 56 -0.72 23.45 -1.79
CA THR A 56 0.59 22.85 -2.05
C THR A 56 0.45 21.36 -2.39
N GLN A 57 1.34 20.84 -3.25
CA GLN A 57 1.34 19.42 -3.64
C GLN A 57 1.43 18.49 -2.43
N GLU A 58 2.25 18.81 -1.43
CA GLU A 58 2.38 18.02 -0.20
C GLU A 58 1.06 17.92 0.58
N GLN A 59 0.30 19.01 0.67
CA GLN A 59 -1.00 19.02 1.36
C GLN A 59 -2.02 18.15 0.59
N LYS A 60 -2.01 18.22 -0.75
CA LYS A 60 -2.82 17.35 -1.60
C LYS A 60 -2.44 15.89 -1.40
N GLN A 61 -1.15 15.58 -1.37
CA GLN A 61 -0.65 14.23 -1.15
C GLN A 61 -1.08 13.68 0.20
N GLU A 62 -0.93 14.45 1.28
CA GLU A 62 -1.33 14.01 2.63
C GLU A 62 -2.84 13.77 2.72
N ALA A 63 -3.65 14.66 2.16
CA ALA A 63 -5.10 14.45 2.11
C ALA A 63 -5.48 13.21 1.31
N THR A 64 -4.88 12.98 0.14
CA THR A 64 -5.10 11.77 -0.65
C THR A 64 -4.75 10.50 0.13
N LYS A 65 -3.64 10.50 0.87
CA LYS A 65 -3.24 9.38 1.73
C LYS A 65 -4.26 9.10 2.83
N GLN A 66 -4.77 10.14 3.48
CA GLN A 66 -5.79 10.01 4.53
C GLN A 66 -7.14 9.51 3.96
N ILE A 67 -7.56 10.03 2.81
CA ILE A 67 -8.76 9.57 2.09
C ILE A 67 -8.64 8.08 1.76
N LEU A 68 -7.53 7.67 1.16
CA LEU A 68 -7.32 6.27 0.78
C LEU A 68 -7.33 5.35 2.02
N SER A 69 -6.71 5.80 3.12
CA SER A 69 -6.70 5.07 4.39
C SER A 69 -8.10 4.91 4.98
N GLN A 70 -8.96 5.94 4.89
CA GLN A 70 -10.35 5.84 5.36
C GLN A 70 -11.20 4.92 4.48
N ILE A 71 -11.06 4.99 3.15
CA ILE A 71 -11.87 4.22 2.21
C ILE A 71 -11.53 2.73 2.26
N MET A 72 -10.25 2.40 2.45
CA MET A 72 -9.76 1.03 2.46
C MET A 72 -9.80 0.45 3.88
N GLU A 73 -8.76 0.74 4.67
CA GLU A 73 -8.51 0.25 6.02
C GLU A 73 -7.53 1.18 6.75
N SER A 74 -7.72 1.36 8.06
CA SER A 74 -6.90 2.25 8.88
C SER A 74 -5.40 1.91 8.90
N ASN A 75 -5.06 0.63 8.69
CA ASN A 75 -3.67 0.15 8.68
C ASN A 75 -2.93 0.46 7.37
N LEU A 76 -3.64 0.89 6.32
CA LEU A 76 -3.04 1.20 5.02
C LEU A 76 -2.08 2.39 5.10
N ALA A 77 -2.35 3.36 5.96
CA ALA A 77 -1.59 4.62 6.05
C ALA A 77 -0.08 4.41 6.21
N LYS A 78 0.34 3.41 6.99
CA LYS A 78 1.76 3.12 7.26
C LYS A 78 2.50 2.49 6.08
N HIS A 79 1.77 1.85 5.18
CA HIS A 79 2.33 1.15 4.03
C HIS A 79 2.09 1.89 2.71
N LEU A 80 1.46 3.07 2.77
CA LEU A 80 1.11 3.85 1.60
C LEU A 80 2.28 4.73 1.19
N LEU A 81 2.80 4.45 0.01
CA LEU A 81 3.93 5.12 -0.60
C LEU A 81 3.46 6.03 -1.73
N TYR A 82 4.31 6.99 -2.05
CA TYR A 82 4.07 7.97 -3.09
C TYR A 82 5.31 8.12 -3.97
N MET A 83 5.09 8.27 -5.27
CA MET A 83 6.13 8.67 -6.20
C MET A 83 5.55 9.55 -7.31
N GLU A 84 6.38 10.44 -7.82
CA GLU A 84 6.13 11.17 -9.07
C GLU A 84 7.11 10.68 -10.11
N CYS A 85 6.63 10.42 -11.32
CA CYS A 85 7.49 10.17 -12.46
C CYS A 85 6.97 10.95 -13.65
N GLY A 86 7.90 11.49 -14.44
CA GLY A 86 7.56 12.15 -15.69
C GLY A 86 8.76 12.17 -16.60
N ASN A 87 8.49 12.44 -17.87
CA ASN A 87 9.51 12.67 -18.88
C ASN A 87 9.34 14.09 -19.40
N ASP A 88 9.92 15.05 -18.68
CA ASP A 88 9.84 16.47 -19.01
C ASP A 88 10.96 16.81 -20.00
N ASN A 89 10.80 16.38 -21.25
CA ASN A 89 11.77 16.61 -22.31
C ASN A 89 11.65 18.02 -22.94
N SER A 90 11.26 19.01 -22.14
CA SER A 90 11.05 20.40 -22.55
C SER A 90 12.35 21.17 -22.83
N ASN A 91 13.51 20.58 -22.53
CA ASN A 91 14.83 21.23 -22.70
C ASN A 91 15.44 21.14 -24.11
N GLU A 92 14.84 20.42 -25.06
CA GLU A 92 15.32 20.39 -26.44
C GLU A 92 14.40 21.19 -27.35
N LYS A 93 14.95 22.22 -28.00
CA LYS A 93 14.30 23.10 -28.97
C LYS A 93 13.96 22.38 -30.28
N ASN A 94 13.13 21.33 -30.23
CA ASN A 94 12.54 20.72 -31.41
C ASN A 94 11.01 20.74 -31.25
N ASP A 95 10.32 21.39 -32.19
CA ASP A 95 8.86 21.59 -32.24
C ASP A 95 8.08 20.30 -32.57
N ASP A 96 8.56 19.14 -32.12
CA ASP A 96 7.90 17.86 -32.34
C ASP A 96 6.73 17.71 -31.37
N LYS A 97 5.55 18.18 -31.79
CA LYS A 97 4.27 18.04 -31.07
C LYS A 97 3.94 16.60 -30.65
N TYR A 98 4.57 15.61 -31.27
CA TYR A 98 4.39 14.19 -31.00
C TYR A 98 5.47 13.57 -30.09
N LYS A 99 6.38 14.39 -29.53
CA LYS A 99 7.41 13.94 -28.60
C LYS A 99 6.78 13.32 -27.36
N PHE A 100 7.20 12.11 -27.00
CA PHE A 100 6.70 11.39 -25.84
C PHE A 100 6.91 12.20 -24.55
N GLN A 101 5.80 12.56 -23.91
CA GLN A 101 5.77 13.35 -22.68
C GLN A 101 4.64 12.86 -21.79
N TYR A 102 4.94 12.69 -20.51
CA TYR A 102 3.93 12.35 -19.53
C TYR A 102 4.36 12.82 -18.14
N ALA A 103 3.38 13.00 -17.26
CA ALA A 103 3.57 13.17 -15.83
C ALA A 103 2.60 12.26 -15.09
N ALA A 104 3.10 11.46 -14.17
CA ALA A 104 2.32 10.51 -13.40
C ALA A 104 2.59 10.69 -11.90
N GLN A 105 1.50 10.69 -11.14
CA GLN A 105 1.51 10.65 -9.68
C GLN A 105 0.96 9.29 -9.26
N LEU A 106 1.75 8.52 -8.50
CA LEU A 106 1.41 7.16 -8.12
C LEU A 106 1.34 7.06 -6.60
N TYR A 107 0.23 6.51 -6.11
CA TYR A 107 0.06 6.06 -4.73
C TYR A 107 -0.04 4.54 -4.74
N PHE A 108 0.82 3.89 -3.99
CA PHE A 108 0.95 2.44 -4.04
C PHE A 108 1.30 1.86 -2.68
N THR A 109 0.99 0.59 -2.46
CA THR A 109 1.30 -0.09 -1.20
C THR A 109 2.68 -0.72 -1.23
N SER A 110 3.38 -0.69 -0.09
CA SER A 110 4.58 -1.50 0.13
C SER A 110 4.29 -3.00 -0.12
N PRO A 111 5.24 -3.78 -0.67
CA PRO A 111 5.07 -5.23 -0.88
C PRO A 111 4.81 -6.02 0.41
N SER A 112 5.23 -5.48 1.56
CA SER A 112 4.98 -6.07 2.89
C SER A 112 3.55 -5.87 3.38
N TYR A 113 2.75 -5.02 2.71
CA TYR A 113 1.37 -4.78 3.10
C TYR A 113 0.52 -6.02 2.83
N THR A 114 -0.09 -6.54 3.90
CA THR A 114 -1.07 -7.61 3.81
C THR A 114 -2.41 -7.08 4.31
N SER A 115 -3.45 -7.26 3.51
CA SER A 115 -4.81 -6.93 3.92
C SER A 115 -5.70 -8.14 3.77
N GLU A 116 -6.44 -8.48 4.81
CA GLU A 116 -7.42 -9.57 4.82
C GLU A 116 -8.45 -9.41 3.69
N LYS A 117 -8.89 -8.17 3.42
CA LYS A 117 -9.87 -7.87 2.35
C LYS A 117 -9.33 -8.11 0.94
N TYR A 118 -8.03 -7.90 0.74
CA TYR A 118 -7.38 -7.99 -0.58
C TYR A 118 -6.53 -9.26 -0.75
N ARG A 119 -6.53 -10.14 0.25
CA ARG A 119 -5.89 -11.46 0.21
C ARG A 119 -6.60 -12.45 -0.72
N ALA A 120 -7.92 -12.28 -0.90
CA ALA A 120 -8.77 -13.17 -1.71
C ALA A 120 -9.54 -12.46 -2.84
N LYS A 121 -9.60 -11.11 -2.85
CA LYS A 121 -10.26 -10.31 -3.90
C LYS A 121 -9.23 -9.67 -4.82
N GLN A 122 -9.64 -9.39 -6.06
CA GLN A 122 -8.86 -8.55 -6.99
C GLN A 122 -8.42 -7.27 -6.27
N GLY A 123 -7.12 -6.95 -6.33
CA GLY A 123 -6.57 -5.72 -5.74
C GLY A 123 -7.25 -4.47 -6.28
N LYS A 124 -7.07 -3.34 -5.59
CA LYS A 124 -7.63 -2.07 -6.03
C LYS A 124 -6.67 -1.42 -7.03
N PHE A 125 -7.09 -1.33 -8.28
CA PHE A 125 -6.42 -0.57 -9.32
C PHE A 125 -7.33 0.56 -9.77
N VAL A 126 -6.85 1.80 -9.67
CA VAL A 126 -7.56 3.01 -10.11
C VAL A 126 -6.61 3.82 -10.98
N LEU A 127 -7.02 4.11 -12.21
CA LEU A 127 -6.26 4.93 -13.14
C LEU A 127 -7.08 6.13 -13.58
N PHE A 128 -6.52 7.32 -13.37
CA PHE A 128 -7.00 8.55 -13.94
C PHE A 128 -6.09 8.95 -15.09
N LEU A 129 -6.67 9.20 -16.26
CA LEU A 129 -5.99 9.84 -17.39
C LEU A 129 -6.61 11.20 -17.62
N ASN A 130 -5.82 12.27 -17.53
CA ASN A 130 -6.28 13.65 -17.71
C ASN A 130 -7.59 13.93 -16.95
N HIS A 131 -7.62 13.52 -15.68
CA HIS A 131 -8.75 13.68 -14.76
C HIS A 131 -9.98 12.80 -15.00
N ARG A 132 -9.91 11.80 -15.88
CA ARG A 132 -11.00 10.85 -16.17
C ARG A 132 -10.63 9.47 -15.69
N LEU A 133 -11.58 8.77 -15.08
CA LEU A 133 -11.41 7.36 -14.70
C LEU A 133 -11.38 6.50 -15.97
N VAL A 134 -10.27 5.83 -16.22
CA VAL A 134 -10.00 5.04 -17.42
C VAL A 134 -9.54 3.64 -17.02
N ASP A 135 -9.86 2.66 -17.84
CA ASP A 135 -9.30 1.31 -17.73
C ASP A 135 -8.22 1.10 -18.78
N LEU A 136 -7.03 0.70 -18.33
CA LEU A 136 -5.89 0.38 -19.18
C LEU A 136 -5.33 -0.99 -18.75
N PRO A 137 -5.94 -2.10 -19.22
CA PRO A 137 -5.57 -3.44 -18.80
C PRO A 137 -4.09 -3.80 -18.97
N PRO A 138 -3.38 -3.37 -20.04
CA PRO A 138 -1.95 -3.62 -20.20
C PRO A 138 -1.10 -3.04 -19.05
N LEU A 139 -1.36 -1.79 -18.66
CA LEU A 139 -0.67 -1.15 -17.54
C LEU A 139 -0.96 -1.87 -16.22
N LYS A 140 -2.23 -2.22 -15.97
CA LYS A 140 -2.61 -2.97 -14.77
C LYS A 140 -1.83 -4.29 -14.66
N ARG A 141 -1.74 -5.05 -15.75
CA ARG A 141 -1.03 -6.35 -15.78
C ARG A 141 0.46 -6.17 -15.50
N ALA A 142 1.11 -5.22 -16.17
CA ALA A 142 2.55 -4.96 -15.99
C ALA A 142 2.89 -4.59 -14.54
N LEU A 143 2.05 -3.78 -13.88
CA LEU A 143 2.27 -3.40 -12.49
C LEU A 143 2.01 -4.58 -11.53
N GLU A 144 0.98 -5.38 -11.77
CA GLU A 144 0.74 -6.59 -10.97
C GLU A 144 1.88 -7.61 -11.08
N GLU A 145 2.53 -7.69 -12.24
CA GLU A 145 3.71 -8.54 -12.47
C GLU A 145 4.92 -8.08 -11.66
N VAL A 146 5.23 -6.77 -11.64
CA VAL A 146 6.30 -6.22 -10.77
C VAL A 146 6.08 -6.57 -9.30
N TYR A 147 4.83 -6.48 -8.84
CA TYR A 147 4.52 -6.87 -7.46
C TYR A 147 4.69 -8.37 -7.22
N ALA A 148 4.26 -9.21 -8.16
CA ALA A 148 4.42 -10.65 -8.07
C ALA A 148 5.89 -11.06 -7.99
N ASP A 149 6.75 -10.42 -8.78
CA ASP A 149 8.20 -10.64 -8.79
C ASP A 149 8.83 -10.29 -7.43
N LEU A 150 8.39 -9.20 -6.80
CA LEU A 150 8.96 -8.72 -5.54
C LEU A 150 8.46 -9.46 -4.30
N THR A 151 7.18 -9.86 -4.27
CA THR A 151 6.61 -10.53 -3.09
C THR A 151 6.98 -12.01 -2.99
N GLY A 152 7.45 -12.60 -4.09
CA GLY A 152 7.67 -14.04 -4.19
C GLY A 152 6.41 -14.87 -3.90
N SER A 153 6.55 -16.20 -3.92
CA SER A 153 5.44 -17.14 -3.71
C SER A 153 4.73 -17.04 -2.33
N ASN A 154 5.28 -16.23 -1.40
CA ASN A 154 4.87 -16.22 0.00
C ASN A 154 3.85 -15.12 0.36
N ASN A 155 3.52 -14.19 -0.55
CA ASN A 155 2.53 -13.15 -0.28
C ASN A 155 1.53 -12.98 -1.42
N PHE A 156 0.29 -13.44 -1.21
CA PHE A 156 -0.80 -13.42 -2.19
C PHE A 156 -1.63 -12.14 -2.19
N SER A 157 -1.27 -11.13 -1.38
CA SER A 157 -2.05 -9.90 -1.28
C SER A 157 -1.86 -9.04 -2.53
N LYS A 158 -2.93 -8.81 -3.28
CA LYS A 158 -2.88 -7.92 -4.44
C LYS A 158 -2.66 -6.46 -3.98
N PRO A 159 -1.81 -5.69 -4.67
CA PRO A 159 -1.48 -4.33 -4.26
C PRO A 159 -2.67 -3.38 -4.42
N VAL A 160 -2.63 -2.27 -3.68
CA VAL A 160 -3.52 -1.11 -3.92
C VAL A 160 -2.72 -0.09 -4.71
N LEU A 161 -3.21 0.25 -5.89
CA LEU A 161 -2.58 1.14 -6.86
C LEU A 161 -3.57 2.22 -7.27
N VAL A 162 -3.19 3.48 -7.08
CA VAL A 162 -3.91 4.65 -7.57
C VAL A 162 -2.95 5.50 -8.37
N ILE A 163 -3.25 5.70 -9.65
CA ILE A 163 -2.38 6.37 -10.60
C ILE A 163 -3.14 7.54 -11.21
N SER A 164 -2.55 8.73 -11.15
CA SER A 164 -3.01 9.90 -11.88
C SER A 164 -1.99 10.25 -12.96
N LEU A 165 -2.37 9.98 -14.19
CA LEU A 165 -1.56 10.18 -15.38
C LEU A 165 -2.03 11.41 -16.15
N LYS A 166 -1.08 12.27 -16.50
CA LYS A 166 -1.25 13.45 -17.35
C LYS A 166 -0.42 13.27 -18.61
N VAL A 167 -1.08 13.34 -19.76
CA VAL A 167 -0.46 13.17 -21.08
C VAL A 167 -1.00 14.29 -21.98
N PRO A 168 -0.18 14.89 -22.86
CA PRO A 168 -0.66 15.84 -23.85
C PRO A 168 -1.85 15.30 -24.64
N GLY A 169 -2.90 16.11 -24.80
CA GLY A 169 -4.13 15.67 -25.46
C GLY A 169 -3.96 15.22 -26.92
N CYS A 170 -2.88 15.64 -27.59
CA CYS A 170 -2.52 15.17 -28.94
C CYS A 170 -2.07 13.71 -28.99
N GLN A 171 -1.68 13.12 -27.87
CA GLN A 171 -1.17 11.74 -27.78
C GLN A 171 -2.23 10.76 -27.23
N VAL A 172 -3.44 11.26 -26.95
CA VAL A 172 -4.54 10.48 -26.38
C VAL A 172 -5.72 10.48 -27.35
N ASP A 173 -6.11 9.31 -27.82
CA ASP A 173 -7.37 9.12 -28.53
C ASP A 173 -8.45 8.65 -27.56
N VAL A 174 -9.46 9.51 -27.37
CA VAL A 174 -10.61 9.26 -26.51
C VAL A 174 -11.81 8.68 -27.27
N ASN A 175 -11.75 8.60 -28.60
CA ASN A 175 -12.88 8.21 -29.45
C ASN A 175 -12.95 6.70 -29.75
N VAL A 176 -12.19 5.90 -29.01
CA VAL A 176 -12.03 4.45 -29.28
C VAL A 176 -13.21 3.62 -28.78
N HIS A 177 -13.94 4.10 -27.77
CA HIS A 177 -15.06 3.35 -27.18
C HIS A 177 -16.26 4.27 -26.86
N PRO A 178 -17.52 3.85 -27.12
CA PRO A 178 -18.72 4.68 -26.85
C PRO A 178 -18.84 5.16 -25.40
N SER A 179 -18.43 4.32 -24.44
CA SER A 179 -18.44 4.65 -23.00
C SER A 179 -17.26 5.52 -22.55
N LYS A 180 -16.27 5.79 -23.43
CA LYS A 180 -15.05 6.57 -23.14
C LYS A 180 -14.23 6.03 -21.94
N LYS A 181 -14.47 4.77 -21.55
CA LYS A 181 -13.76 4.09 -20.46
C LYS A 181 -12.38 3.58 -20.88
N GLN A 182 -12.19 3.36 -22.18
CA GLN A 182 -10.94 2.95 -22.77
C GLN A 182 -10.47 4.07 -23.69
N VAL A 183 -9.16 4.27 -23.70
CA VAL A 183 -8.47 5.28 -24.50
C VAL A 183 -7.27 4.61 -25.14
N ALA A 184 -6.93 5.05 -26.35
CA ALA A 184 -5.67 4.64 -26.97
C ALA A 184 -4.63 5.72 -26.75
N LEU A 185 -3.42 5.30 -26.39
CA LEU A 185 -2.27 6.18 -26.23
C LEU A 185 -1.32 5.95 -27.40
N MET A 186 -0.76 7.02 -27.95
CA MET A 186 0.20 6.94 -29.06
C MET A 186 1.46 6.16 -28.66
N HIS A 187 2.01 6.46 -27.47
CA HIS A 187 3.24 5.86 -26.93
C HIS A 187 2.92 4.94 -25.74
N GLN A 188 1.94 4.05 -25.92
CA GLN A 188 1.42 3.23 -24.82
C GLN A 188 2.48 2.31 -24.21
N GLU A 189 3.26 1.63 -25.03
CA GLU A 189 4.27 0.66 -24.56
C GLU A 189 5.42 1.35 -23.84
N ASP A 190 5.92 2.46 -24.37
CA ASP A 190 6.98 3.27 -23.74
C ASP A 190 6.55 3.80 -22.37
N LEU A 191 5.31 4.29 -22.28
CA LEU A 191 4.73 4.72 -21.01
C LEU A 191 4.65 3.58 -20.00
N ILE A 192 4.15 2.40 -20.41
CA ILE A 192 4.05 1.25 -19.52
C ILE A 192 5.45 0.83 -19.07
N GLY A 193 6.43 0.76 -19.97
CA GLY A 193 7.80 0.39 -19.66
C GLY A 193 8.45 1.34 -18.65
N ASP A 194 8.35 2.65 -18.86
CA ASP A 194 8.96 3.65 -17.98
C ASP A 194 8.29 3.68 -16.59
N VAL A 195 6.95 3.64 -16.52
CA VAL A 195 6.22 3.60 -15.25
C VAL A 195 6.54 2.31 -14.47
N THR A 196 6.57 1.17 -15.15
CA THR A 196 6.88 -0.14 -14.55
C THR A 196 8.30 -0.17 -14.00
N SER A 197 9.27 0.34 -14.78
CA SER A 197 10.68 0.40 -14.38
C SER A 197 10.89 1.28 -13.17
N LYS A 198 10.34 2.51 -13.18
CA LYS A 198 10.45 3.43 -12.04
C LYS A 198 9.75 2.92 -10.79
N LEU A 199 8.60 2.25 -10.94
CA LEU A 199 7.93 1.63 -9.81
C LEU A 199 8.77 0.50 -9.20
N LYS A 200 9.36 -0.36 -10.05
CA LYS A 200 10.25 -1.43 -9.61
C LYS A 200 11.44 -0.87 -8.82
N GLU A 201 12.14 0.12 -9.35
CA GLU A 201 13.25 0.78 -8.65
C GLU A 201 12.82 1.35 -7.29
N ARG A 202 11.67 2.04 -7.25
CA ARG A 202 11.16 2.63 -6.00
C ARG A 202 10.79 1.55 -4.97
N LEU A 203 10.20 0.45 -5.40
CA LEU A 203 9.85 -0.67 -4.54
C LEU A 203 11.08 -1.43 -4.03
N GLU A 204 12.12 -1.59 -4.85
CA GLU A 204 13.39 -2.20 -4.44
C GLU A 204 14.11 -1.35 -3.40
N GLN A 205 14.14 -0.02 -3.56
CA GLN A 205 14.68 0.91 -2.56
C GLN A 205 13.96 0.77 -1.21
N ASP A 206 12.62 0.72 -1.24
CA ASP A 206 11.83 0.60 0.00
C ASP A 206 11.91 -0.80 0.61
N GLY A 207 12.02 -1.85 -0.22
CA GLY A 207 12.26 -3.23 0.23
C GLY A 207 13.61 -3.37 0.94
N GLN A 208 14.67 -2.77 0.41
CA GLN A 208 15.99 -2.73 1.05
C GLN A 208 15.97 -1.93 2.36
N ALA A 209 15.27 -0.78 2.38
CA ALA A 209 15.10 0.01 3.60
C ALA A 209 14.37 -0.79 4.71
N PHE A 210 13.36 -1.58 4.35
CA PHE A 210 12.64 -2.45 5.27
C PHE A 210 13.52 -3.59 5.82
N VAL A 211 14.30 -4.25 4.96
CA VAL A 211 15.26 -5.29 5.39
C VAL A 211 16.31 -4.69 6.33
N ALA A 212 16.89 -3.53 6.00
CA ALA A 212 17.87 -2.84 6.85
C ALA A 212 17.30 -2.44 8.23
N GLN A 213 16.00 -2.12 8.31
CA GLN A 213 15.33 -1.76 9.56
C GLN A 213 14.97 -2.99 10.40
N SER A 214 14.60 -4.11 9.76
CA SER A 214 14.37 -5.38 10.45
C SER A 214 15.66 -5.98 11.06
N VAL A 215 16.82 -5.77 10.43
CA VAL A 215 18.13 -6.21 10.95
C VAL A 215 18.58 -5.39 12.17
N LYS A 216 18.17 -4.11 12.30
CA LYS A 216 18.54 -3.25 13.45
C LYS A 216 17.75 -3.51 14.73
N THR A 217 16.72 -4.37 14.72
CA THR A 217 15.87 -4.63 15.90
C THR A 217 16.19 -5.96 16.60
N GLN A 218 17.23 -6.68 16.18
CA GLN A 218 17.71 -7.88 16.87
C GLN A 218 19.11 -7.69 17.47
N THR A 219 19.28 -6.68 18.32
CA THR A 219 20.35 -6.73 19.34
C THR A 219 19.83 -6.10 20.63
N LYS A 220 19.96 -6.88 21.72
CA LYS A 220 19.41 -6.72 23.10
C LYS A 220 18.06 -7.45 23.23
N THR A 221 17.94 -8.61 23.86
CA THR A 221 18.58 -9.10 25.09
C THR A 221 18.67 -10.63 25.11
N THR A 222 19.87 -11.21 25.08
CA THR A 222 20.12 -12.53 25.69
C THR A 222 20.17 -12.33 27.19
N THR A 223 18.99 -12.26 27.81
CA THR A 223 18.87 -12.45 29.25
C THR A 223 19.13 -13.94 29.50
N ALA A 224 20.34 -14.26 29.93
CA ALA A 224 20.67 -15.59 30.44
C ALA A 224 19.63 -15.96 31.50
N ILE A 225 18.81 -16.98 31.23
CA ILE A 225 17.94 -17.59 32.22
C ILE A 225 18.86 -18.23 33.25
N ARG A 226 19.16 -17.49 34.32
CA ARG A 226 19.86 -18.01 35.50
C ARG A 226 18.87 -18.91 36.24
N ASN A 227 19.18 -20.22 36.24
CA ASN A 227 18.52 -21.23 37.04
C ASN A 227 18.51 -20.81 38.53
N PRO A 228 17.34 -20.61 39.17
CA PRO A 228 17.25 -20.01 40.50
C PRO A 228 17.61 -20.93 41.68
N TYR A 229 18.08 -22.16 41.43
CA TYR A 229 18.39 -23.17 42.48
C TYR A 229 19.89 -23.51 42.63
N LYS A 230 20.77 -22.51 42.70
CA LYS A 230 22.14 -22.72 43.22
C LYS A 230 22.53 -21.63 44.20
N SER A 231 22.13 -21.83 45.46
CA SER A 231 22.62 -21.08 46.61
C SER A 231 23.82 -21.81 47.26
N GLY A 232 24.93 -21.08 47.36
CA GLY A 232 25.87 -21.05 48.49
C GLY A 232 26.55 -22.34 48.97
N LYS A 233 27.86 -22.48 48.69
CA LYS A 233 28.80 -23.13 49.60
C LYS A 233 29.77 -22.10 50.17
N ARG A 234 29.63 -21.78 51.47
CA ARG A 234 30.73 -21.42 52.37
C ARG A 234 30.52 -22.08 53.74
N LYS A 235 31.11 -23.27 53.87
CA LYS A 235 31.97 -23.78 54.94
C LYS A 235 31.71 -23.28 56.37
N ARG A 236 31.28 -24.17 57.29
CA ARG A 236 32.07 -24.57 58.48
C ARG A 236 31.41 -25.72 59.29
N GLU A 237 32.29 -26.61 59.72
CA GLU A 237 32.27 -27.52 60.89
C GLU A 237 31.44 -28.80 60.93
N GLU A 238 32.14 -29.81 61.45
CA GLU A 238 31.91 -31.24 61.53
C GLU A 238 30.87 -31.60 62.60
N THR A 239 30.11 -32.67 62.40
CA THR A 239 30.21 -33.87 63.24
C THR A 239 29.46 -35.05 62.62
N GLU A 240 30.04 -36.21 62.87
CA GLU A 240 29.70 -37.57 62.50
C GLU A 240 28.20 -37.88 62.76
N THR A 241 27.51 -38.85 62.15
CA THR A 241 27.91 -40.25 61.99
C THR A 241 26.78 -41.00 61.23
N LYS A 242 27.18 -41.88 60.32
CA LYS A 242 26.71 -43.28 60.16
C LYS A 242 25.30 -43.64 59.60
N ILE A 243 25.41 -44.54 58.62
CA ILE A 243 24.58 -45.73 58.30
C ILE A 243 23.38 -45.43 57.39
N ASN A 244 23.47 -45.69 56.08
CA ASN A 244 23.40 -46.97 55.34
C ASN A 244 22.00 -47.59 55.29
N ASN A 245 21.70 -48.09 54.07
CA ASN A 245 20.77 -49.15 53.73
C ASN A 245 19.28 -48.73 53.67
N ASP A 246 18.47 -49.17 52.72
CA ASP A 246 18.60 -50.26 51.75
C ASP A 246 17.51 -50.11 50.66
N GLU A 247 17.80 -50.73 49.51
CA GLU A 247 16.88 -51.56 48.69
C GLU A 247 15.64 -50.93 48.03
N ASN A 248 15.61 -50.99 46.69
CA ASN A 248 14.83 -51.95 45.85
C ASN A 248 13.45 -51.33 45.53
N ASP A 249 12.76 -51.56 44.43
CA ASP A 249 12.77 -52.45 43.27
C ASP A 249 11.74 -51.73 42.32
N GLU A 250 11.80 -51.73 40.99
CA GLU A 250 11.26 -52.75 40.06
C GLU A 250 11.17 -51.99 38.71
N LYS A 251 11.95 -52.38 37.69
CA LYS A 251 11.56 -53.21 36.54
C LYS A 251 10.41 -52.65 35.69
N GLU A 252 10.80 -52.02 34.57
CA GLU A 252 10.03 -52.00 33.31
C GLU A 252 10.25 -53.35 32.60
N GLU A 253 9.16 -54.00 32.21
CA GLU A 253 9.13 -55.04 31.19
C GLU A 253 8.95 -54.37 29.82
N ASP A 254 9.91 -54.60 28.92
CA ASP A 254 9.74 -54.54 27.47
C ASP A 254 9.82 -55.99 26.93
N GLU A 255 9.19 -56.21 25.77
CA GLU A 255 9.20 -57.45 24.96
C GLU A 255 10.58 -58.10 24.76
#